data_AF-K7FFT0-F1
#
_entry.id   AF-K7FFT0-F1
#
_cell.length_a   1.000
_cell.length_b   1.000
_cell.length_c   1.000
_cell.angle_alpha   90.00
_cell.angle_beta   90.00
_cell.angle_gamma   90.00
#
_symmetry.space_group_name_H-M   'P 1'
#
loop_
_entity.id
_entity.type
_entity.pdbx_description
1 polymer ?
#
loop_
_entity_poly.entity_id
_entity_poly.type
_entity_poly.pdbx_seq_one_letter_code
_entity_poly.pdbx_strand_id
1 'polypeptide(L)'
;PRTEKMAVDQDWSSVYPTAAAFNPSSVPLPIRMGYPVKRGVPPPKEGNLELIKIPNFLHLTPPAIKKHCAALKDFCTEWPTVLDSDEKCEQHFPIEIDTTRNPKARVVTLTVKLSSLNLDDHAKKKLIKLVGERYCKDTDMLTITTDRCPLRRQNYDYGIYLLTVLYHESWKTEMWESEKTEADMEEYIWENSPSQKNVLDTLLRIRTVEKTNEVTREELLTSELVENYKTSIVALKNEGETENNILQYKESVTKLLNLQQSL
;
A
#
# COMPACT_ATOMS: atom_id res chain seq x y z
N PRO A 1 -44.05 16.88 -37.76
CA PRO A 1 -42.74 16.39 -37.25
C PRO A 1 -42.68 14.86 -37.35
N ARG A 2 -41.51 14.19 -37.37
CA ARG A 2 -41.49 12.72 -37.53
C ARG A 2 -42.18 11.99 -36.36
N THR A 3 -42.28 12.65 -35.20
CA THR A 3 -43.02 12.19 -34.02
C THR A 3 -44.47 11.83 -34.28
N GLU A 4 -45.13 12.43 -35.28
CA GLU A 4 -46.53 12.11 -35.63
C GLU A 4 -46.68 10.76 -36.33
N LYS A 5 -45.59 10.21 -36.89
CA LYS A 5 -45.56 8.93 -37.60
C LYS A 5 -44.94 7.80 -36.78
N MET A 6 -44.53 8.09 -35.55
CA MET A 6 -43.81 7.17 -34.67
C MET A 6 -44.78 6.24 -33.95
N ALA A 7 -44.59 4.93 -34.05
CA ALA A 7 -45.34 3.96 -33.28
C ALA A 7 -44.86 3.95 -31.81
N VAL A 8 -45.76 3.59 -30.88
CA VAL A 8 -45.47 3.57 -29.44
C VAL A 8 -44.50 2.45 -29.05
N ASP A 9 -44.53 1.35 -29.81
CA ASP A 9 -43.77 0.11 -29.61
C ASP A 9 -42.51 0.00 -30.50
N GLN A 10 -42.16 1.07 -31.21
CA GLN A 10 -40.96 1.08 -32.07
C GLN A 10 -39.66 0.94 -31.27
N ASP A 11 -38.61 0.43 -31.92
CA ASP A 11 -37.27 0.37 -31.34
C ASP A 11 -36.64 1.77 -31.26
N TRP A 12 -36.60 2.32 -30.04
CA TRP A 12 -35.97 3.60 -29.76
C TRP A 12 -34.47 3.64 -30.13
N SER A 13 -33.76 2.52 -30.05
CA SER A 13 -32.32 2.49 -30.40
C SER A 13 -32.07 2.78 -31.88
N SER A 14 -33.05 2.50 -32.75
CA SER A 14 -33.00 2.85 -34.17
C SER A 14 -33.30 4.32 -34.42
N VAL A 15 -34.07 4.95 -33.54
CA VAL A 15 -34.44 6.37 -33.59
C VAL A 15 -33.28 7.26 -33.15
N TYR A 16 -32.51 6.82 -32.14
CA TYR A 16 -31.41 7.57 -31.53
C TYR A 16 -30.18 6.66 -31.30
N PRO A 17 -29.45 6.26 -32.37
CA PRO A 17 -28.42 5.23 -32.28
C PRO A 17 -27.11 5.69 -31.61
N THR A 18 -26.76 6.98 -31.74
CA THR A 18 -25.49 7.53 -31.27
C THR A 18 -25.71 8.86 -30.54
N ALA A 19 -24.66 9.36 -29.88
CA ALA A 19 -24.69 10.67 -29.25
C ALA A 19 -25.02 11.75 -30.29
N ALA A 20 -26.10 12.49 -30.04
CA ALA A 20 -26.55 13.57 -30.90
C ALA A 20 -27.13 14.71 -30.06
N ALA A 21 -27.25 15.89 -30.67
CA ALA A 21 -27.95 17.02 -30.07
C ALA A 21 -29.46 16.72 -29.96
N PHE A 22 -30.12 17.32 -28.97
CA PHE A 22 -31.55 17.16 -28.78
C PHE A 22 -32.32 17.66 -30.01
N ASN A 23 -33.02 16.74 -30.69
CA ASN A 23 -33.83 17.07 -31.87
C ASN A 23 -35.33 17.01 -31.52
N PRO A 24 -36.01 18.15 -31.33
CA PRO A 24 -37.42 18.17 -30.91
C PRO A 24 -38.35 17.50 -31.92
N SER A 25 -37.97 17.45 -33.21
CA SER A 25 -38.76 16.82 -34.28
C SER A 25 -38.71 15.28 -34.27
N SER A 26 -37.75 14.71 -33.53
CA SER A 26 -37.48 13.26 -33.47
C SER A 26 -37.78 12.64 -32.10
N VAL A 27 -37.89 13.46 -31.05
CA VAL A 27 -38.17 12.99 -29.69
C VAL A 27 -39.67 13.09 -29.42
N PRO A 28 -40.42 11.97 -29.28
CA PRO A 28 -41.88 11.94 -29.14
C PRO A 28 -42.33 12.21 -27.69
N LEU A 29 -41.55 12.99 -26.93
CA LEU A 29 -41.85 13.35 -25.55
C LEU A 29 -42.22 14.84 -25.48
N PRO A 30 -43.25 15.24 -24.71
CA PRO A 30 -43.64 16.63 -24.53
C PRO A 30 -42.79 17.31 -23.44
N ILE A 31 -41.47 17.34 -23.64
CA ILE A 31 -40.51 17.91 -22.68
C ILE A 31 -40.61 19.44 -22.71
N ARG A 32 -40.53 20.05 -21.52
CA ARG A 32 -40.46 21.51 -21.34
C ARG A 32 -39.30 21.85 -20.42
N MET A 33 -38.60 22.94 -20.68
CA MET A 33 -37.46 23.36 -19.87
C MET A 33 -37.27 24.87 -19.94
N GLY A 34 -36.85 25.47 -18.83
CA GLY A 34 -36.65 26.91 -18.69
C GLY A 34 -37.54 27.50 -17.60
N TYR A 35 -37.13 28.65 -17.06
CA TYR A 35 -37.86 29.31 -15.97
C TYR A 35 -39.22 29.84 -16.47
N PRO A 36 -40.35 29.51 -15.81
CA PRO A 36 -41.65 30.00 -16.23
C PRO A 36 -41.82 31.49 -15.93
N VAL A 37 -42.51 32.20 -16.80
CA VAL A 37 -42.98 33.58 -16.51
C VAL A 37 -44.05 33.55 -15.40
N LYS A 38 -44.32 34.69 -14.75
CA LYS A 38 -45.37 34.78 -13.71
C LYS A 38 -46.71 34.28 -14.28
N ARG A 39 -47.32 33.29 -13.60
CA ARG A 39 -48.55 32.59 -14.03
C ARG A 39 -48.43 31.86 -15.39
N GLY A 40 -47.22 31.51 -15.83
CA GLY A 40 -46.95 30.80 -17.09
C GLY A 40 -46.42 29.38 -16.90
N VAL A 41 -46.18 28.71 -18.02
CA VAL A 41 -45.57 27.36 -18.08
C VAL A 41 -44.16 27.44 -18.66
N PRO A 42 -43.27 26.48 -18.37
CA PRO A 42 -41.96 26.41 -18.99
C PRO A 42 -42.05 26.33 -20.54
N PRO A 43 -41.08 26.93 -21.26
CA PRO A 43 -41.03 26.87 -22.71
C PRO A 43 -41.09 25.43 -23.24
N PRO A 44 -41.78 25.20 -24.38
CA PRO A 44 -41.86 23.89 -25.00
C PRO A 44 -40.52 23.46 -25.60
N LYS A 45 -40.44 22.28 -26.20
CA LYS A 45 -39.19 21.74 -26.74
C LYS A 45 -38.78 22.38 -28.07
N GLU A 46 -39.73 22.92 -28.83
CA GLU A 46 -39.51 23.55 -30.13
C GLU A 46 -38.73 24.86 -29.94
N GLY A 47 -37.53 24.95 -30.53
CA GLY A 47 -36.68 26.15 -30.44
C GLY A 47 -36.01 26.37 -29.07
N ASN A 48 -36.05 25.38 -28.17
CA ASN A 48 -35.53 25.53 -26.81
C ASN A 48 -34.03 25.26 -26.72
N LEU A 49 -33.24 26.33 -26.61
CA LEU A 49 -31.79 26.24 -26.53
C LEU A 49 -31.29 25.55 -25.25
N GLU A 50 -32.04 25.62 -24.15
CA GLU A 50 -31.65 24.95 -22.89
C GLU A 50 -31.63 23.43 -23.04
N LEU A 51 -32.56 22.86 -23.83
CA LEU A 51 -32.58 21.43 -24.12
C LEU A 51 -31.43 20.99 -25.05
N ILE A 52 -30.93 21.88 -25.90
CA ILE A 52 -29.80 21.60 -26.80
C ILE A 52 -28.48 21.56 -26.04
N LYS A 53 -28.33 22.38 -24.99
CA LYS A 53 -27.11 22.45 -24.15
C LYS A 53 -26.89 21.19 -23.33
N ILE A 54 -27.95 20.44 -22.98
CA ILE A 54 -27.83 19.25 -22.15
C ILE A 54 -27.15 18.12 -22.93
N PRO A 55 -26.07 17.51 -22.41
CA PRO A 55 -25.57 16.24 -22.93
C PRO A 55 -26.59 15.13 -22.59
N ASN A 56 -27.50 14.87 -23.52
CA ASN A 56 -28.59 13.93 -23.31
C ASN A 56 -28.10 12.47 -23.45
N PHE A 57 -28.81 11.55 -22.78
CA PHE A 57 -28.51 10.11 -22.76
C PHE A 57 -29.53 9.31 -23.57
N LEU A 58 -30.19 9.93 -24.56
CA LEU A 58 -31.25 9.29 -25.32
C LEU A 58 -30.76 8.08 -26.16
N HIS A 59 -29.46 8.01 -26.46
CA HIS A 59 -28.82 6.87 -27.11
C HIS A 59 -28.39 5.76 -26.13
N LEU A 60 -28.36 6.04 -24.83
CA LEU A 60 -27.93 5.13 -23.76
C LEU A 60 -29.10 4.71 -22.87
N THR A 61 -30.23 4.38 -23.49
CA THR A 61 -31.39 3.84 -22.76
C THR A 61 -31.13 2.41 -22.30
N PRO A 62 -31.77 1.91 -21.21
CA PRO A 62 -31.55 0.55 -20.72
C PRO A 62 -31.73 -0.55 -21.78
N PRO A 63 -32.72 -0.50 -22.70
CA PRO A 63 -32.82 -1.47 -23.80
C PRO A 63 -31.63 -1.41 -24.76
N ALA A 64 -31.16 -0.21 -25.10
CA ALA A 64 -29.99 -0.02 -25.97
C ALA A 64 -28.72 -0.58 -25.31
N ILE A 65 -28.51 -0.32 -24.01
CA ILE A 65 -27.37 -0.85 -23.26
C ILE A 65 -27.40 -2.39 -23.25
N LYS A 66 -28.55 -3.01 -22.99
CA LYS A 66 -28.67 -4.48 -23.03
C LYS A 66 -28.30 -5.05 -24.41
N LYS A 67 -28.77 -4.42 -25.49
CA LYS A 67 -28.46 -4.80 -26.88
C LYS A 67 -26.97 -4.64 -27.19
N HIS A 68 -26.37 -3.50 -26.80
CA HIS A 68 -24.95 -3.24 -26.99
C HIS A 68 -24.08 -4.21 -26.19
N CYS A 69 -24.35 -4.41 -24.90
CA CYS A 69 -23.61 -5.36 -24.07
C CYS A 69 -23.73 -6.79 -24.59
N ALA A 70 -24.90 -7.21 -25.09
CA ALA A 70 -25.06 -8.53 -25.68
C ALA A 70 -24.14 -8.74 -26.89
N ALA A 71 -24.00 -7.74 -27.77
CA ALA A 71 -23.08 -7.79 -28.91
C ALA A 71 -21.60 -7.66 -28.51
N LEU A 72 -21.31 -6.98 -27.39
CA LEU A 72 -19.95 -6.79 -26.90
C LEU A 72 -19.42 -7.99 -26.09
N LYS A 73 -20.29 -8.91 -25.65
CA LYS A 73 -19.90 -10.10 -24.88
C LYS A 73 -18.87 -10.97 -25.61
N ASP A 74 -18.95 -11.04 -26.94
CA ASP A 74 -18.02 -11.83 -27.75
C ASP A 74 -16.57 -11.31 -27.70
N PHE A 75 -16.37 -10.05 -27.27
CA PHE A 75 -15.04 -9.45 -27.08
C PHE A 75 -14.52 -9.59 -25.65
N CYS A 76 -15.36 -10.01 -24.70
CA CYS A 76 -14.96 -10.20 -23.32
C CYS A 76 -14.28 -11.57 -23.14
N THR A 77 -13.40 -11.64 -22.14
CA THR A 77 -12.82 -12.90 -21.67
C THR A 77 -13.27 -13.14 -20.23
N GLU A 78 -13.46 -14.40 -19.87
CA GLU A 78 -13.84 -14.77 -18.51
C GLU A 78 -12.68 -14.49 -17.54
N TRP A 79 -13.00 -13.95 -16.37
CA TRP A 79 -12.02 -13.78 -15.29
C TRP A 79 -11.68 -15.16 -14.69
N PRO A 80 -10.40 -15.47 -14.43
CA PRO A 80 -10.00 -16.75 -13.86
C PRO A 80 -10.64 -16.99 -12.49
N THR A 81 -11.37 -18.10 -12.35
CA THR A 81 -12.10 -18.45 -11.11
C THR A 81 -11.20 -18.78 -9.93
N VAL A 82 -9.91 -19.06 -10.16
CA VAL A 82 -8.93 -19.33 -9.11
C VAL A 82 -8.58 -18.07 -8.33
N LEU A 83 -8.71 -16.89 -8.96
CA LEU A 83 -8.42 -15.57 -8.39
C LEU A 83 -9.72 -14.92 -7.90
N ASP A 84 -10.35 -15.57 -6.92
CA ASP A 84 -11.60 -15.12 -6.28
C ASP A 84 -11.38 -14.14 -5.11
N SER A 85 -10.18 -14.14 -4.51
CA SER A 85 -9.78 -13.24 -3.43
C SER A 85 -8.47 -12.52 -3.71
N ASP A 86 -8.35 -11.30 -3.14
CA ASP A 86 -7.13 -10.49 -3.28
C ASP A 86 -5.90 -11.18 -2.68
N GLU A 87 -6.07 -11.96 -1.61
CA GLU A 87 -4.98 -12.75 -1.01
C GLU A 87 -4.38 -13.76 -1.99
N LYS A 88 -5.21 -14.44 -2.79
CA LYS A 88 -4.71 -15.37 -3.82
C LYS A 88 -4.06 -14.61 -4.97
N CYS A 89 -4.58 -13.44 -5.32
CA CYS A 89 -3.94 -12.56 -6.30
C CYS A 89 -2.54 -12.16 -5.84
N GLU A 90 -2.36 -11.72 -4.59
CA GLU A 90 -1.05 -11.35 -4.05
C GLU A 90 -0.07 -12.54 -4.00
N GLN A 91 -0.55 -13.74 -3.67
CA GLN A 91 0.28 -14.94 -3.62
C GLN A 91 0.82 -15.35 -5.00
N HIS A 92 -0.01 -15.27 -6.04
CA HIS A 92 0.37 -15.66 -7.40
C HIS A 92 1.02 -14.52 -8.20
N PHE A 93 0.63 -13.27 -7.91
CA PHE A 93 1.03 -12.06 -8.61
C PHE A 93 1.43 -10.98 -7.59
N PRO A 94 2.62 -11.09 -6.97
CA PRO A 94 3.05 -10.18 -5.89
C PRO A 94 3.48 -8.79 -6.36
N ILE A 95 3.55 -8.57 -7.68
CA ILE A 95 3.97 -7.30 -8.28
C ILE A 95 2.76 -6.63 -8.92
N GLU A 96 2.46 -5.43 -8.46
CA GLU A 96 1.43 -4.55 -9.01
C GLU A 96 2.06 -3.44 -9.84
N ILE A 97 1.40 -3.08 -10.95
CA ILE A 97 1.90 -2.10 -11.90
C ILE A 97 0.80 -1.08 -12.19
N ASP A 98 1.00 0.13 -11.68
CA ASP A 98 0.09 1.23 -11.87
C ASP A 98 0.55 2.15 -13.00
N THR A 99 -0.40 2.51 -13.87
CA THR A 99 -0.17 3.44 -14.99
C THR A 99 -1.29 4.46 -15.07
N THR A 100 -0.96 5.74 -15.24
CA THR A 100 -1.96 6.80 -15.41
C THR A 100 -2.29 7.03 -16.91
N ARG A 101 -3.39 7.69 -17.25
CA ARG A 101 -3.89 7.85 -18.65
C ARG A 101 -3.66 9.24 -19.31
N ASN A 102 -2.74 10.09 -18.82
CA ASN A 102 -2.56 11.49 -19.30
C ASN A 102 -1.11 11.78 -19.82
N PRO A 103 -0.51 12.99 -19.95
CA PRO A 103 0.94 13.15 -20.17
C PRO A 103 1.81 12.47 -19.10
N LYS A 104 1.20 12.16 -17.95
CA LYS A 104 1.72 11.28 -16.90
C LYS A 104 1.63 9.78 -17.25
N ALA A 105 1.13 9.41 -18.43
CA ALA A 105 0.96 8.01 -18.84
C ALA A 105 2.28 7.31 -19.12
N ARG A 106 3.37 8.07 -19.26
CA ARG A 106 4.72 7.50 -19.23
C ARG A 106 5.10 6.99 -17.85
N VAL A 107 4.53 7.55 -16.78
CA VAL A 107 4.86 7.20 -15.40
C VAL A 107 4.36 5.79 -15.11
N VAL A 108 5.26 4.96 -14.61
CA VAL A 108 4.97 3.59 -14.15
C VAL A 108 5.37 3.50 -12.69
N THR A 109 4.43 3.05 -11.87
CA THR A 109 4.67 2.75 -10.46
C THR A 109 4.59 1.25 -10.27
N LEU A 110 5.67 0.67 -9.74
CA LEU A 110 5.76 -0.73 -9.37
C LEU A 110 5.67 -0.84 -7.85
N THR A 111 4.77 -1.68 -7.36
CA THR A 111 4.60 -1.99 -5.94
C THR A 111 4.81 -3.48 -5.70
N VAL A 112 5.58 -3.81 -4.66
CA VAL A 112 5.87 -5.20 -4.27
C VAL A 112 6.11 -5.31 -2.77
N LYS A 113 5.55 -6.34 -2.13
CA LYS A 113 5.84 -6.64 -0.71
C LYS A 113 7.19 -7.32 -0.57
N LEU A 114 8.04 -6.89 0.37
CA LEU A 114 9.36 -7.51 0.54
C LEU A 114 9.26 -8.96 1.04
N SER A 115 8.22 -9.30 1.80
CA SER A 115 7.88 -10.66 2.22
C SER A 115 7.61 -11.64 1.07
N SER A 116 7.23 -11.14 -0.11
CA SER A 116 7.04 -11.98 -1.30
C SER A 116 8.35 -12.32 -2.04
N LEU A 117 9.43 -11.58 -1.73
CA LEU A 117 10.74 -11.78 -2.32
C LEU A 117 11.55 -12.76 -1.49
N ASN A 118 12.36 -13.59 -2.15
CA ASN A 118 13.27 -14.50 -1.47
C ASN A 118 14.50 -13.74 -0.97
N LEU A 119 14.40 -13.10 0.20
CA LEU A 119 15.47 -12.32 0.83
C LEU A 119 15.78 -12.91 2.21
N ASP A 120 17.06 -12.99 2.56
CA ASP A 120 17.49 -13.27 3.93
C ASP A 120 17.51 -11.99 4.78
N ASP A 121 17.86 -12.11 6.07
CA ASP A 121 17.88 -10.95 6.99
C ASP A 121 18.88 -9.87 6.53
N HIS A 122 20.04 -10.29 6.03
CA HIS A 122 21.08 -9.41 5.50
C HIS A 122 20.57 -8.63 4.27
N ALA A 123 20.08 -9.34 3.27
CA ALA A 123 19.61 -8.77 2.02
C ALA A 123 18.38 -7.88 2.25
N LYS A 124 17.45 -8.27 3.13
CA LYS A 124 16.29 -7.44 3.47
C LYS A 124 16.73 -6.11 4.11
N LYS A 125 17.59 -6.15 5.13
CA LYS A 125 18.12 -4.94 5.80
C LYS A 125 18.90 -4.04 4.84
N LYS A 126 19.81 -4.64 4.05
CA LYS A 126 20.58 -3.92 3.03
C LYS A 126 19.68 -3.28 1.98
N LEU A 127 18.67 -4.01 1.48
CA LEU A 127 17.71 -3.49 0.51
C LEU A 127 16.94 -2.28 1.05
N ILE A 128 16.45 -2.35 2.29
CA ILE A 128 15.72 -1.26 2.95
C ILE A 128 16.60 0.00 3.02
N LYS A 129 17.88 -0.13 3.38
CA LYS A 129 18.83 1.00 3.37
C LYS A 129 19.06 1.57 1.97
N LEU A 130 19.16 0.72 0.94
CA LEU A 130 19.39 1.16 -0.44
C LEU A 130 18.20 1.93 -1.03
N VAL A 131 16.98 1.48 -0.76
CA VAL A 131 15.77 2.08 -1.35
C VAL A 131 15.29 3.32 -0.60
N GLY A 132 15.60 3.44 0.70
CA GLY A 132 15.29 4.59 1.54
C GLY A 132 13.78 4.81 1.70
N GLU A 133 13.33 6.04 1.45
CA GLU A 133 11.91 6.47 1.60
C GLU A 133 10.92 5.73 0.69
N ARG A 134 11.41 4.95 -0.28
CA ARG A 134 10.56 4.16 -1.18
C ARG A 134 9.95 2.93 -0.52
N TYR A 135 10.44 2.53 0.66
CA TYR A 135 9.93 1.42 1.44
C TYR A 135 9.10 1.93 2.62
N CYS A 136 7.90 1.37 2.78
CA CYS A 136 7.03 1.63 3.92
C CYS A 136 7.11 0.47 4.92
N LYS A 137 7.62 0.73 6.13
CA LYS A 137 7.78 -0.28 7.19
C LYS A 137 6.44 -0.84 7.68
N ASP A 138 5.39 -0.02 7.72
CA ASP A 138 4.08 -0.41 8.25
C ASP A 138 3.34 -1.40 7.33
N THR A 139 3.55 -1.29 6.01
CA THR A 139 2.87 -2.11 5.00
C THR A 139 3.78 -3.15 4.33
N ASP A 140 5.07 -3.16 4.65
CA ASP A 140 6.12 -3.99 4.02
C ASP A 140 6.21 -3.79 2.49
N MET A 141 5.73 -2.64 1.98
CA MET A 141 5.67 -2.35 0.54
C MET A 141 6.84 -1.50 0.05
N LEU A 142 7.49 -1.97 -1.00
CA LEU A 142 8.46 -1.23 -1.81
C LEU A 142 7.76 -0.60 -3.02
N THR A 143 7.87 0.72 -3.16
CA THR A 143 7.28 1.48 -4.28
C THR A 143 8.36 2.09 -5.17
N ILE A 144 8.46 1.63 -6.41
CA ILE A 144 9.39 2.16 -7.42
C ILE A 144 8.60 2.95 -8.46
N THR A 145 8.75 4.27 -8.48
CA THR A 145 8.15 5.13 -9.51
C THR A 145 9.20 5.51 -10.56
N THR A 146 8.86 5.32 -11.83
CA THR A 146 9.73 5.58 -12.98
C THR A 146 9.03 6.49 -13.99
N ASP A 147 9.68 7.59 -14.35
CA ASP A 147 9.13 8.62 -15.23
C ASP A 147 10.14 9.25 -16.21
N ARG A 148 11.35 8.70 -16.25
CA ARG A 148 12.52 9.22 -16.97
C ARG A 148 12.39 9.08 -18.48
N CYS A 149 11.87 7.95 -18.95
CA CYS A 149 11.81 7.64 -20.38
C CYS A 149 10.55 8.21 -21.03
N PRO A 150 10.59 8.59 -22.32
CA PRO A 150 9.42 9.10 -23.03
C PRO A 150 8.29 8.05 -23.15
N LEU A 151 8.64 6.78 -23.37
CA LEU A 151 7.67 5.70 -23.55
C LEU A 151 7.38 4.96 -22.25
N ARG A 152 6.11 4.64 -22.02
CA ARG A 152 5.66 3.84 -20.87
C ARG A 152 6.35 2.48 -20.79
N ARG A 153 6.53 1.81 -21.93
CA ARG A 153 7.23 0.51 -22.00
C ARG A 153 8.66 0.61 -21.47
N GLN A 154 9.38 1.68 -21.81
CA GLN A 154 10.74 1.89 -21.33
C GLN A 154 10.79 2.12 -19.82
N ASN A 155 9.86 2.89 -19.27
CA ASN A 155 9.77 3.08 -17.82
C ASN A 155 9.39 1.78 -17.10
N TYR A 156 8.50 0.97 -17.66
CA TYR A 156 8.20 -0.37 -17.16
C TYR A 156 9.43 -1.27 -17.13
N ASP A 157 10.13 -1.40 -18.26
CA ASP A 157 11.35 -2.21 -18.38
C ASP A 157 12.42 -1.71 -17.40
N TYR A 158 12.54 -0.39 -17.24
CA TYR A 158 13.46 0.23 -16.27
C TYR A 158 13.06 -0.02 -14.82
N GLY A 159 11.77 -0.01 -14.48
CA GLY A 159 11.27 -0.35 -13.15
C GLY A 159 11.60 -1.79 -12.76
N ILE A 160 11.39 -2.73 -13.68
CA ILE A 160 11.76 -4.14 -13.51
C ILE A 160 13.28 -4.31 -13.40
N TYR A 161 14.04 -3.58 -14.22
CA TYR A 161 15.51 -3.57 -14.14
C TYR A 161 16.00 -3.09 -12.76
N LEU A 162 15.43 -1.99 -12.25
CA LEU A 162 15.79 -1.46 -10.93
C LEU A 162 15.50 -2.48 -9.82
N LEU A 163 14.32 -3.10 -9.84
CA LEU A 163 13.98 -4.15 -8.88
C LEU A 163 14.98 -5.32 -8.93
N THR A 164 15.35 -5.75 -10.13
CA THR A 164 16.30 -6.84 -10.36
C THR A 164 17.70 -6.51 -9.83
N VAL A 165 18.22 -5.31 -10.12
CA VAL A 165 19.53 -4.86 -9.64
C VAL A 165 19.53 -4.72 -8.13
N LEU A 166 18.50 -4.10 -7.56
CA LEU A 166 18.36 -3.95 -6.11
C LEU A 166 18.35 -5.31 -5.41
N TYR A 167 17.62 -6.30 -5.95
CA TYR A 167 17.62 -7.66 -5.45
C TYR A 167 19.03 -8.26 -5.49
N HIS A 168 19.71 -8.27 -6.63
CA HIS A 168 21.04 -8.88 -6.73
C HIS A 168 22.12 -8.17 -5.91
N GLU A 169 22.09 -6.85 -5.81
CA GLU A 169 23.04 -6.08 -5.00
C GLU A 169 22.79 -6.24 -3.50
N SER A 170 21.54 -6.51 -3.09
CA SER A 170 21.23 -6.79 -1.69
C SER A 170 21.83 -8.10 -1.18
N TRP A 171 21.99 -9.10 -2.06
CA TRP A 171 22.61 -10.39 -1.73
C TRP A 171 24.13 -10.37 -1.65
N LYS A 172 24.79 -9.36 -2.23
CA LYS A 172 26.24 -9.24 -2.17
C LYS A 172 26.65 -8.67 -0.82
N THR A 173 27.70 -9.21 -0.21
CA THR A 173 28.31 -8.63 0.99
C THR A 173 29.66 -8.04 0.61
N GLU A 174 29.78 -6.73 0.73
CA GLU A 174 31.01 -6.00 0.46
C GLU A 174 31.87 -5.83 1.73
N MET A 175 33.18 -5.62 1.57
CA MET A 175 34.13 -5.54 2.69
C MET A 175 33.77 -4.44 3.71
N TRP A 176 33.26 -3.31 3.24
CA TRP A 176 32.89 -2.17 4.08
C TRP A 176 31.66 -2.44 4.95
N GLU A 177 30.85 -3.47 4.64
CA GLU A 177 29.69 -3.82 5.46
C GLU A 177 30.11 -4.36 6.83
N SER A 178 31.35 -4.84 6.95
CA SER A 178 31.94 -5.23 8.23
C SER A 178 32.27 -4.04 9.14
N GLU A 179 32.34 -2.82 8.59
CA GLU A 179 32.61 -1.58 9.31
C GLU A 179 31.32 -0.94 9.88
N LYS A 180 30.18 -1.63 9.79
CA LYS A 180 28.87 -1.16 10.27
C LYS A 180 28.91 -0.85 11.76
N THR A 181 28.55 0.38 12.12
CA THR A 181 28.54 0.83 13.52
C THR A 181 27.22 0.53 14.21
N GLU A 182 27.18 0.59 15.55
CA GLU A 182 25.94 0.44 16.33
C GLU A 182 24.87 1.47 15.96
N ALA A 183 25.27 2.68 15.52
CA ALA A 183 24.35 3.73 15.09
C ALA A 183 23.65 3.41 13.76
N ASP A 184 24.24 2.53 12.93
CA ASP A 184 23.70 2.14 11.63
C ASP A 184 22.73 0.96 11.73
N MET A 185 22.70 0.27 12.88
CA MET A 185 21.81 -0.85 13.15
C MET A 185 20.36 -0.38 13.22
N GLU A 186 19.46 -1.06 12.50
CA GLU A 186 18.02 -0.75 12.52
C GLU A 186 17.32 -1.32 13.75
N GLU A 187 17.94 -2.31 14.37
CA GLU A 187 17.46 -3.02 15.54
C GLU A 187 18.55 -2.98 16.60
N TYR A 188 18.13 -2.79 17.85
CA TYR A 188 18.99 -2.93 18.99
C TYR A 188 19.33 -4.40 19.21
N ILE A 189 20.63 -4.69 19.19
CA ILE A 189 21.21 -5.99 19.46
C ILE A 189 21.81 -5.94 20.87
N TRP A 190 21.44 -6.90 21.72
CA TRP A 190 21.89 -6.95 23.11
C TRP A 190 23.37 -7.32 23.23
N GLU A 191 23.83 -8.23 22.36
CA GLU A 191 25.16 -8.77 22.35
C GLU A 191 26.21 -7.67 22.09
N ASN A 192 27.24 -7.62 22.92
CA ASN A 192 28.31 -6.61 22.95
C ASN A 192 27.85 -5.17 23.23
N SER A 193 26.57 -4.96 23.55
CA SER A 193 26.01 -3.62 23.80
C SER A 193 26.53 -2.97 25.10
N PRO A 194 26.43 -1.63 25.21
CA PRO A 194 26.73 -0.92 26.46
C PRO A 194 25.91 -1.42 27.66
N SER A 195 24.62 -1.74 27.45
CA SER A 195 23.75 -2.24 28.51
C SER A 195 24.21 -3.60 29.05
N GLN A 196 24.64 -4.51 28.18
CA GLN A 196 25.21 -5.80 28.61
C GLN A 196 26.46 -5.59 29.46
N LYS A 197 27.38 -4.72 29.02
CA LYS A 197 28.61 -4.41 29.76
C LYS A 197 28.30 -3.80 31.14
N ASN A 198 27.34 -2.88 31.22
CA ASN A 198 26.96 -2.21 32.45
C ASN A 198 26.31 -3.15 33.47
N VAL A 199 25.41 -4.04 33.02
CA VAL A 199 24.78 -5.03 33.90
C VAL A 199 25.81 -6.01 34.44
N LEU A 200 26.72 -6.50 33.58
CA LEU A 200 27.79 -7.39 34.01
C LEU A 200 28.70 -6.73 35.06
N ASP A 201 29.13 -5.49 34.83
CA ASP A 201 29.95 -4.76 35.81
C ASP A 201 29.20 -4.55 37.13
N THR A 202 27.91 -4.22 37.08
CA THR A 202 27.08 -4.02 38.27
C THR A 202 26.91 -5.32 39.07
N LEU A 203 26.61 -6.43 38.41
CA LEU A 203 26.46 -7.73 39.08
C LEU A 203 27.79 -8.22 39.67
N LEU A 204 28.90 -8.03 38.98
CA LEU A 204 30.23 -8.35 39.52
C LEU A 204 30.49 -7.54 40.80
N ARG A 205 30.16 -6.24 40.83
CA ARG A 205 30.31 -5.39 42.03
C ARG A 205 29.40 -5.84 43.18
N ILE A 206 28.17 -6.25 42.91
CA ILE A 206 27.26 -6.76 43.95
C ILE A 206 27.86 -8.04 44.56
N ARG A 207 28.35 -8.95 43.73
CA ARG A 207 28.94 -10.23 44.17
C ARG A 207 30.23 -10.06 44.97
N THR A 208 31.08 -9.09 44.61
CA THR A 208 32.29 -8.77 45.41
C THR A 208 31.93 -8.23 46.79
N VAL A 209 30.87 -7.42 46.90
CA VAL A 209 30.37 -6.91 48.19
C VAL A 209 29.74 -8.04 49.03
N GLU A 210 29.01 -8.95 48.40
CA GLU A 210 28.36 -10.09 49.05
C GLU A 210 29.32 -11.24 49.45
N LYS A 211 30.62 -11.15 49.09
CA LYS A 211 31.65 -12.19 49.35
C LYS A 211 31.24 -13.59 48.87
N THR A 212 30.47 -13.66 47.79
CA THR A 212 30.13 -14.93 47.14
C THR A 212 31.24 -15.34 46.16
N ASN A 213 31.42 -16.65 45.92
CA ASN A 213 32.52 -17.20 45.09
C ASN A 213 32.64 -16.51 43.72
N GLU A 214 33.84 -16.57 43.12
CA GLU A 214 34.10 -16.04 41.77
C GLU A 214 33.16 -16.69 40.74
N VAL A 215 32.14 -15.95 40.32
CA VAL A 215 31.21 -16.35 39.26
C VAL A 215 31.77 -15.90 37.91
N THR A 216 31.71 -16.78 36.92
CA THR A 216 32.17 -16.44 35.57
C THR A 216 31.16 -15.55 34.84
N ARG A 217 31.62 -14.75 33.87
CA ARG A 217 30.74 -13.87 33.09
C ARG A 217 29.63 -14.63 32.35
N GLU A 218 29.93 -15.86 31.94
CA GLU A 218 29.01 -16.74 31.20
C GLU A 218 27.86 -17.23 32.10
N GLU A 219 28.14 -17.58 33.35
CA GLU A 219 27.13 -17.97 34.34
C GLU A 219 26.18 -16.81 34.67
N LEU A 220 26.69 -15.57 34.75
CA LEU A 220 25.86 -14.38 34.97
C LEU A 220 24.96 -14.08 33.77
N LEU A 221 25.46 -14.22 32.55
CA LEU A 221 24.68 -13.99 31.33
C LEU A 221 23.55 -15.01 31.13
N THR A 222 23.74 -16.24 31.61
CA THR A 222 22.75 -17.32 31.52
C THR A 222 21.73 -17.28 32.66
N SER A 223 21.86 -16.32 33.58
CA SER A 223 20.91 -16.19 34.68
C SER A 223 19.56 -15.65 34.20
N GLU A 224 18.48 -16.20 34.76
CA GLU A 224 17.10 -15.80 34.45
C GLU A 224 16.87 -14.29 34.69
N LEU A 225 17.59 -13.70 35.66
CA LEU A 225 17.52 -12.26 35.94
C LEU A 225 18.06 -11.42 34.78
N VAL A 226 19.18 -11.82 34.18
CA VAL A 226 19.78 -11.11 33.04
C VAL A 226 18.99 -11.35 31.77
N GLU A 227 18.41 -12.54 31.59
CA GLU A 227 17.54 -12.83 30.46
C GLU A 227 16.26 -11.98 30.48
N ASN A 228 15.61 -11.86 31.64
CA ASN A 228 14.45 -10.98 31.83
C ASN A 228 14.79 -9.50 31.61
N TYR A 229 15.99 -9.07 32.02
CA TYR A 229 16.45 -7.72 31.72
C TYR A 229 16.69 -7.54 30.21
N LYS A 230 17.37 -8.49 29.56
CA LYS A 230 17.63 -8.51 28.11
C LYS A 230 16.33 -8.39 27.32
N THR A 231 15.32 -9.18 27.62
CA THR A 231 14.04 -9.15 26.90
C THR A 231 13.36 -7.79 27.06
N SER A 232 13.34 -7.24 28.29
CA SER A 232 12.74 -5.94 28.56
C SER A 232 13.43 -4.77 27.85
N ILE A 233 14.77 -4.75 27.79
CA ILE A 233 15.51 -3.66 27.11
C ILE A 233 15.40 -3.77 25.59
N VAL A 234 15.39 -4.99 25.04
CA VAL A 234 15.22 -5.23 23.60
C VAL A 234 13.83 -4.76 23.16
N ALA A 235 12.78 -5.13 23.89
CA ALA A 235 11.42 -4.65 23.62
C ALA A 235 11.34 -3.12 23.71
N LEU A 236 11.91 -2.52 24.77
CA LEU A 236 11.92 -1.07 24.96
C LEU A 236 12.62 -0.34 23.81
N LYS A 237 13.72 -0.87 23.28
CA LYS A 237 14.50 -0.24 22.20
C LYS A 237 13.92 -0.47 20.81
N ASN A 238 13.34 -1.64 20.54
CA ASN A 238 12.87 -2.02 19.20
C ASN A 238 11.38 -1.72 18.98
N GLU A 239 10.54 -1.98 19.97
CA GLU A 239 9.09 -1.77 19.90
C GLU A 239 8.69 -0.36 20.37
N GLY A 240 9.57 0.28 21.16
CA GLY A 240 9.42 1.63 21.65
C GLY A 240 9.00 1.75 23.11
N GLU A 241 8.89 2.99 23.56
CA GLU A 241 8.61 3.37 24.95
C GLU A 241 7.10 3.37 25.24
N THR A 242 6.53 2.17 25.45
CA THR A 242 5.16 2.02 25.96
C THR A 242 5.14 1.90 27.48
N GLU A 243 4.02 2.22 28.13
CA GLU A 243 3.86 2.09 29.59
C GLU A 243 4.18 0.67 30.07
N ASN A 244 3.70 -0.34 29.35
CA ASN A 244 3.97 -1.74 29.64
C ASN A 244 5.48 -2.06 29.54
N ASN A 245 6.16 -1.60 28.49
CA ASN A 245 7.59 -1.87 28.31
C ASN A 245 8.44 -1.21 29.42
N ILE A 246 8.06 0.00 29.85
CA ILE A 246 8.71 0.70 30.96
C ILE A 246 8.49 -0.04 32.29
N LEU A 247 7.27 -0.52 32.56
CA LEU A 247 6.96 -1.29 33.76
C LEU A 247 7.72 -2.62 33.80
N GLN A 248 7.77 -3.36 32.69
CA GLN A 248 8.55 -4.59 32.59
C GLN A 248 10.04 -4.36 32.82
N TYR A 249 10.59 -3.28 32.25
CA TYR A 249 11.97 -2.88 32.49
C TYR A 249 12.22 -2.52 33.96
N LYS A 250 11.30 -1.79 34.60
CA LYS A 250 11.39 -1.48 36.03
C LYS A 250 11.38 -2.75 36.89
N GLU A 251 10.48 -3.69 36.60
CA GLU A 251 10.40 -4.96 37.33
C GLU A 251 11.65 -5.82 37.15
N SER A 252 12.21 -5.89 35.94
CA SER A 252 13.43 -6.64 35.67
C SER A 252 14.63 -6.04 36.41
N VAL A 253 14.78 -4.71 36.41
CA VAL A 253 15.87 -4.01 37.10
C VAL A 253 15.74 -4.09 38.63
N THR A 254 14.53 -3.95 39.18
CA THR A 254 14.31 -4.04 40.64
C THR A 254 14.63 -5.43 41.18
N LYS A 255 14.29 -6.49 40.43
CA LYS A 255 14.70 -7.86 40.74
C LYS A 255 16.21 -8.03 40.60
N LEU A 256 16.82 -7.49 39.55
CA LEU A 256 18.25 -7.60 39.28
C LEU A 256 19.13 -6.94 40.37
N LEU A 257 18.66 -5.83 40.95
CA LEU A 257 19.36 -5.07 41.98
C LEU A 257 18.93 -5.44 43.42
N ASN A 258 18.09 -6.46 43.60
CA ASN A 258 17.54 -6.88 44.90
C ASN A 258 16.86 -5.73 45.69
N LEU A 259 16.19 -4.80 44.99
CA LEU A 259 15.57 -3.61 45.59
C LEU A 259 14.15 -3.86 46.11
N GLN A 260 13.75 -5.12 46.35
CA GLN A 260 12.42 -5.41 46.89
C GLN A 260 12.22 -4.66 48.21
N GLN A 261 11.29 -3.70 48.23
CA GLN A 261 10.79 -3.09 49.45
C GLN A 261 10.23 -4.21 50.33
N SER A 262 10.83 -4.41 51.50
CA SER A 262 10.10 -4.97 52.62
C SER A 262 9.03 -3.95 53.01
N LEU A 263 7.77 -4.29 52.69
CA LEU A 263 6.51 -3.56 52.94
C LEU A 263 6.17 -2.42 51.98
#